data_AF-A0A2E6VA21-F1
#
_entry.id   AF-A0A2E6VA21-F1
#
_cell.length_a   1.000
_cell.length_b   1.000
_cell.length_c   1.000
_cell.angle_alpha   90.00
_cell.angle_beta   90.00
_cell.angle_gamma   90.00
#
_symmetry.space_group_name_H-M   'P 1'
#
loop_
_entity.id
_entity.type
_entity.pdbx_description
1 polymer ?
#
loop_
_entity_poly.entity_id
_entity_poly.type
_entity_poly.pdbx_seq_one_letter_code
_entity_poly.pdbx_strand_id
1 'polypeptide(L)'
;MSGGDKAFEQKLIDIIKKEFPEEKQVYFDNIAASNFKAAAENVHKLKHKISILGLTKSYDVAVDYENNLIENRTEGKVEFEAILQNITSFLKTH
;
A
#
# COMPACT_ATOMS: atom_id res chain seq x y z
N MET A 1 16.52 -25.28 -1.56
CA MET A 1 16.66 -24.01 -0.82
C MET A 1 15.32 -23.80 -0.12
N SER A 2 15.11 -24.29 1.10
CA SER A 2 13.73 -24.55 1.58
C SER A 2 13.52 -24.48 3.10
N GLY A 3 14.11 -23.49 3.78
CA GLY A 3 13.82 -23.23 5.20
C GLY A 3 14.13 -21.80 5.62
N GLY A 4 15.27 -21.26 5.15
CA GLY A 4 15.66 -19.86 5.36
C GLY A 4 14.70 -18.88 4.67
N ASP A 5 14.28 -19.18 3.45
CA ASP A 5 13.42 -18.30 2.64
C ASP A 5 12.04 -18.09 3.29
N LYS A 6 11.42 -19.17 3.80
CA LYS A 6 10.12 -19.08 4.48
C LYS A 6 10.18 -18.30 5.79
N ALA A 7 11.23 -18.50 6.59
CA ALA A 7 11.40 -17.77 7.84
C ALA A 7 11.69 -16.27 7.59
N PHE A 8 12.33 -15.95 6.47
CA PHE A 8 12.57 -14.58 6.03
C PHE A 8 11.30 -13.92 5.48
N GLU A 9 10.55 -14.59 4.61
CA GLU A 9 9.25 -14.15 4.10
C GLU A 9 8.26 -13.86 5.24
N GLN A 10 8.18 -14.77 6.23
CA GLN A 10 7.29 -14.57 7.39
C GLN A 10 7.64 -13.31 8.19
N LYS A 11 8.94 -13.04 8.41
CA LYS A 11 9.38 -11.82 9.09
C LYS A 11 8.97 -10.56 8.33
N LEU A 12 9.07 -10.58 7.00
CA LEU A 12 8.62 -9.45 6.16
C LEU A 12 7.10 -9.26 6.28
N ILE A 13 6.33 -10.36 6.21
CA ILE A 13 4.88 -10.31 6.39
C ILE A 13 4.50 -9.76 7.76
N ASP A 14 5.17 -10.19 8.83
CA ASP A 14 4.89 -9.73 10.20
C ASP A 14 5.19 -8.23 10.38
N ILE A 15 6.26 -7.72 9.75
CA ILE A 15 6.56 -6.28 9.71
C ILE A 15 5.46 -5.53 8.97
N ILE A 16 5.06 -6.02 7.79
CA ILE A 16 3.99 -5.41 6.99
C ILE A 16 2.67 -5.38 7.78
N LYS A 17 2.31 -6.45 8.48
CA LYS A 17 1.09 -6.50 9.32
C LYS A 17 1.07 -5.43 10.40
N LYS A 18 2.24 -5.08 10.94
CA LYS A 18 2.37 -4.05 11.98
C LYS A 18 2.26 -2.64 11.39
N GLU A 19 2.98 -2.38 10.31
CA GLU A 19 3.11 -1.01 9.75
C GLU A 19 1.95 -0.62 8.81
N PHE A 20 1.47 -1.57 8.00
CA PHE A 20 0.47 -1.30 6.97
C PHE A 20 -0.84 -0.68 7.49
N PRO A 21 -1.43 -1.12 8.62
CA PRO A 21 -2.66 -0.51 9.13
C PRO A 21 -2.49 0.97 9.50
N GLU A 22 -1.34 1.33 10.09
CA GLU A 22 -1.03 2.70 10.49
C GLU A 22 -0.83 3.58 9.26
N GLU A 23 -0.02 3.14 8.29
CA GLU A 23 0.22 3.87 7.04
C GLU A 23 -1.07 4.05 6.22
N LYS A 24 -1.91 3.01 6.17
CA LYS A 24 -3.22 3.05 5.53
C LYS A 24 -4.10 4.12 6.19
N GLN A 25 -4.15 4.17 7.52
CA GLN A 25 -4.94 5.19 8.23
C GLN A 25 -4.45 6.60 7.91
N VAL A 26 -3.13 6.82 7.96
CA VAL A 26 -2.53 8.12 7.63
C VAL A 26 -2.84 8.54 6.18
N TYR A 27 -2.88 7.60 5.23
CA TYR A 27 -3.37 7.86 3.88
C TYR A 27 -4.82 8.38 3.88
N PHE A 28 -5.74 7.68 4.54
CA PHE A 28 -7.15 8.10 4.60
C PHE A 28 -7.33 9.46 5.26
N ASP A 29 -6.59 9.73 6.34
CA ASP A 29 -6.65 11.02 7.04
C ASP A 29 -6.18 12.16 6.13
N ASN A 30 -5.11 11.96 5.36
CA ASN A 30 -4.61 12.98 4.42
C ASN A 30 -5.54 13.16 3.23
N ILE A 31 -6.17 12.10 2.73
CA ILE A 31 -7.20 12.20 1.68
C ILE A 31 -8.42 12.95 2.18
N ALA A 32 -8.91 12.66 3.40
CA ALA A 32 -10.04 13.37 4.00
C ALA A 32 -9.73 14.86 4.24
N ALA A 33 -8.48 15.18 4.58
CA ALA A 33 -7.99 16.55 4.72
C ALA A 33 -7.66 17.25 3.39
N SER A 34 -7.82 16.57 2.24
CA SER A 34 -7.40 17.07 0.91
C SER A 34 -5.90 17.44 0.82
N ASN A 35 -5.07 16.85 1.68
CA ASN A 35 -3.61 17.02 1.68
C ASN A 35 -2.97 16.10 0.63
N PHE A 36 -3.20 16.38 -0.66
CA PHE A 36 -2.86 15.46 -1.75
C PHE A 36 -1.37 15.14 -1.86
N LYS A 37 -0.48 16.10 -1.58
CA LYS A 37 0.98 15.84 -1.54
C LYS A 37 1.35 14.85 -0.44
N ALA A 38 0.79 14.99 0.76
CA ALA A 38 1.02 14.06 1.85
C ALA A 38 0.39 12.68 1.55
N ALA A 39 -0.78 12.67 0.91
CA ALA A 39 -1.40 11.44 0.45
C ALA A 39 -0.52 10.71 -0.60
N ALA A 40 0.11 11.43 -1.53
CA ALA A 40 1.04 10.87 -2.51
C ALA A 40 2.24 10.19 -1.84
N GLU A 41 2.84 10.84 -0.83
CA GLU A 41 3.93 10.23 -0.03
C GLU A 41 3.46 8.95 0.70
N ASN A 42 2.21 8.91 1.16
CA ASN A 42 1.64 7.71 1.75
C ASN A 42 1.44 6.61 0.70
N VAL A 43 0.95 6.95 -0.50
CA VAL A 43 0.84 6.01 -1.63
C VAL A 43 2.21 5.44 -2.00
N HIS A 44 3.26 6.28 -2.03
CA HIS A 44 4.63 5.85 -2.28
C HIS A 44 5.10 4.77 -1.28
N LYS A 45 4.84 4.97 0.02
CA LYS A 45 5.18 3.99 1.07
C LYS A 45 4.38 2.69 0.92
N LEU A 46 3.07 2.80 0.71
CA LEU A 46 2.19 1.65 0.52
C LEU A 46 2.57 0.86 -0.74
N LYS A 47 2.98 1.54 -1.81
CA LYS A 47 3.48 0.96 -3.06
C LYS A 47 4.72 0.07 -2.85
N HIS A 48 5.65 0.45 -1.97
CA HIS A 48 6.78 -0.42 -1.63
C HIS A 48 6.33 -1.74 -1.02
N LYS A 49 5.32 -1.71 -0.13
CA LYS A 49 4.76 -2.94 0.46
C LYS A 49 4.02 -3.79 -0.58
N ILE A 50 3.31 -3.16 -1.51
CA ILE A 50 2.68 -3.83 -2.67
C ILE A 50 3.73 -4.59 -3.49
N SER A 51 4.90 -3.97 -3.73
CA SER A 51 6.02 -4.59 -4.44
C SER A 51 6.60 -5.78 -3.66
N ILE A 52 6.79 -5.65 -2.34
CA ILE A 52 7.26 -6.74 -1.47
C ILE A 52 6.30 -7.95 -1.49
N LEU A 53 4.99 -7.70 -1.58
CA LEU A 53 3.96 -8.73 -1.70
C LEU A 53 3.84 -9.32 -3.13
N GLY A 54 4.64 -8.85 -4.09
CA GLY A 54 4.65 -9.35 -5.47
C GLY A 54 3.41 -8.97 -6.30
N LEU A 55 2.65 -7.95 -5.88
CA LEU A 55 1.40 -7.55 -6.52
C LEU A 55 1.64 -6.57 -7.69
N THR A 56 2.26 -7.04 -8.76
CA THR A 56 2.74 -6.18 -9.88
C THR A 56 1.66 -5.31 -10.51
N LYS A 57 0.47 -5.85 -10.79
CA LYS A 57 -0.64 -5.05 -11.33
C LYS A 57 -1.11 -3.96 -10.37
N SER A 58 -1.10 -4.25 -9.07
CA SER A 58 -1.47 -3.29 -8.04
C SER A 58 -0.40 -2.21 -7.86
N TYR A 59 0.86 -2.55 -8.15
CA TYR A 59 1.96 -1.61 -8.13
C TYR A 59 1.77 -0.54 -9.22
N ASP A 60 1.41 -0.94 -10.44
CA ASP A 60 1.19 0.00 -11.55
C ASP A 60 0.05 0.99 -11.23
N VAL A 61 -1.08 0.49 -10.70
CA VAL A 61 -2.19 1.34 -10.22
C VAL A 61 -1.73 2.33 -9.14
N ALA A 62 -0.87 1.89 -8.22
CA ALA A 62 -0.34 2.77 -7.18
C ALA A 62 0.59 3.86 -7.75
N VAL A 63 1.39 3.54 -8.77
CA VAL A 63 2.24 4.53 -9.47
C VAL A 63 1.37 5.60 -10.15
N ASP A 64 0.34 5.18 -10.89
CA ASP A 64 -0.53 6.12 -11.58
C ASP A 64 -1.28 7.02 -10.60
N TYR A 65 -1.79 6.44 -9.52
CA TYR A 65 -2.50 7.19 -8.49
C TYR A 65 -1.59 8.16 -7.71
N GLU A 66 -0.35 7.76 -7.41
CA GLU A 66 0.67 8.64 -6.81
C GLU A 66 0.90 9.89 -7.68
N ASN A 67 1.10 9.69 -8.99
CA ASN A 67 1.30 10.80 -9.94
C ASN A 67 0.07 11.71 -10.03
N ASN A 68 -1.14 11.13 -10.05
CA ASN A 68 -2.37 11.92 -10.04
C ASN A 68 -2.46 12.77 -8.76
N LEU A 69 -2.17 12.22 -7.59
CA LEU A 69 -2.19 12.98 -6.33
C LEU A 69 -1.18 14.13 -6.31
N ILE A 70 0.01 13.97 -6.91
CA ILE A 70 0.99 15.05 -7.06
C ILE A 70 0.42 16.22 -7.87
N GLU A 71 -0.44 15.92 -8.85
CA GLU A 71 -1.16 16.90 -9.66
C GLU A 71 -2.49 17.38 -9.04
N ASN A 72 -2.77 17.02 -7.77
CA ASN A 72 -4.05 17.27 -7.07
C ASN A 72 -5.26 16.63 -7.74
N ARG A 73 -5.04 15.52 -8.44
CA ARG A 73 -6.03 14.70 -9.13
C ARG A 73 -6.30 13.44 -8.31
N THR A 74 -7.56 12.99 -8.27
CA THR A 74 -7.98 11.84 -7.45
C THR A 74 -8.35 10.61 -8.28
N GLU A 75 -8.12 10.67 -9.59
CA GLU A 75 -8.26 9.55 -10.53
C GLU A 75 -7.41 8.36 -10.05
N GLY A 76 -8.02 7.16 -9.99
CA GLY A 76 -7.37 5.96 -9.46
C GLY A 76 -7.59 5.72 -7.95
N LYS A 77 -8.21 6.66 -7.22
CA LYS A 77 -8.50 6.49 -5.78
C LYS A 77 -9.26 5.21 -5.47
N VAL A 78 -10.36 4.95 -6.18
CA VAL A 78 -11.22 3.78 -5.94
C VAL A 78 -10.45 2.47 -6.17
N GLU A 79 -9.64 2.41 -7.22
CA GLU A 79 -8.84 1.23 -7.57
C GLU A 79 -7.74 1.00 -6.53
N PHE A 80 -7.07 2.07 -6.10
CA PHE A 80 -6.07 2.02 -5.04
C PHE A 80 -6.67 1.59 -3.69
N GLU A 81 -7.81 2.14 -3.30
CA GLU A 81 -8.48 1.77 -2.05
C GLU A 81 -8.93 0.29 -2.07
N ALA A 82 -9.37 -0.23 -3.22
CA ALA A 82 -9.67 -1.64 -3.40
C ALA A 82 -8.42 -2.54 -3.21
N ILE A 83 -7.25 -2.10 -3.70
CA ILE A 83 -5.97 -2.77 -3.45
C ILE A 83 -5.66 -2.80 -1.95
N LEU A 84 -5.81 -1.67 -1.26
CA LEU A 84 -5.58 -1.61 0.19
C LEU A 84 -6.51 -2.55 0.96
N GLN A 85 -7.76 -2.66 0.53
CA GLN A 85 -8.71 -3.61 1.10
C GLN A 85 -8.29 -5.07 0.87
N ASN A 86 -7.83 -5.41 -0.33
CA ASN A 86 -7.35 -6.75 -0.64
C ASN A 86 -6.13 -7.13 0.22
N ILE A 87 -5.17 -6.22 0.38
CA ILE A 87 -4.01 -6.41 1.27
C ILE A 87 -4.46 -6.57 2.71
N THR A 88 -5.41 -5.74 3.17
CA THR A 88 -5.97 -5.87 4.53
C THR A 88 -6.56 -7.27 4.76
N SER A 89 -7.29 -7.81 3.79
CA SER A 89 -7.89 -9.16 3.87
C SER A 89 -6.82 -10.26 3.85
N PHE A 90 -5.78 -10.10 3.03
CA PHE A 90 -4.64 -11.02 2.98
C PHE A 90 -3.90 -11.07 4.33
N LEU A 91 -3.56 -9.91 4.90
CA LEU A 91 -2.84 -9.78 6.17
C LEU A 91 -3.63 -10.28 7.39
N LYS A 92 -4.95 -10.39 7.30
CA LYS A 92 -5.80 -10.97 8.36
C LYS A 92 -5.88 -12.49 8.31
N THR A 93 -5.62 -13.09 7.16
CA THR A 93 -5.77 -14.54 6.93
C THR A 93 -4.45 -15.30 6.98
N HIS A 94 -3.33 -14.58 6.94
CA HIS A 94 -1.97 -15.09 7.04
C HIS A 94 -1.32 -14.52 8.29
#